data_AF-A0A9X1XMM9-F1
#
_entry.id   AF-A0A9X1XMM9-F1
#
_cell.length_a   1.000
_cell.length_b   1.000
_cell.length_c   1.000
_cell.angle_alpha   90.00
_cell.angle_beta   90.00
_cell.angle_gamma   90.00
#
_symmetry.space_group_name_H-M   'P 1'
#
loop_
_entity.id
_entity.type
_entity.pdbx_description
1 polymer ?
#
loop_
_entity_poly.entity_id
_entity_poly.type
_entity_poly.pdbx_seq_one_letter_code
_entity_poly.pdbx_strand_id
1 'polypeptide(L)'
;MRIVKGFTLIESVVAIVIMGFAMVTLTSFLYPQIERSAASQYQTRAVTLGQSMLSQILARGFDHWSDFDGGSVRCGEAALVTNPSNPTNSCTVTDAFGRDILETDPESFNDVDDYIGCWKGTNASSCAGSPEDYPEYDLMDILGNDSSDQYKNFTVLVTTRYVDSSSFEEVSAITTMKKITLLIQAGKWGDYTFIGYRGNY
;
A
#
# COMPACT_ATOMS: atom_id res chain seq x y z
N MET A 1 -51.61 -52.16 -15.26
CA MET A 1 -50.67 -52.01 -16.38
C MET A 1 -50.57 -50.52 -16.69
N ARG A 2 -49.41 -49.90 -16.48
CA ARG A 2 -49.25 -48.43 -16.57
C ARG A 2 -48.80 -48.10 -18.00
N ILE A 3 -49.67 -47.45 -18.77
CA ILE A 3 -49.37 -47.07 -20.16
C ILE A 3 -48.37 -45.90 -20.10
N VAL A 4 -47.14 -46.13 -20.58
CA VAL A 4 -46.15 -45.07 -20.78
C VAL A 4 -46.57 -44.30 -22.03
N LYS A 5 -47.10 -43.08 -21.85
CA LYS A 5 -47.38 -42.18 -22.97
C LYS A 5 -46.06 -41.56 -23.44
N GLY A 6 -45.77 -41.67 -24.74
CA GLY A 6 -44.61 -41.04 -25.37
C GLY A 6 -44.73 -39.52 -25.39
N PHE A 7 -43.59 -38.85 -25.50
CA PHE A 7 -43.51 -37.38 -25.56
C PHE A 7 -44.06 -36.86 -26.90
N THR A 8 -44.81 -35.76 -26.87
CA THR A 8 -45.25 -35.11 -28.12
C THR A 8 -44.18 -34.14 -28.62
N LEU A 9 -44.08 -33.96 -29.94
CA LEU A 9 -43.08 -33.07 -30.55
C LEU A 9 -43.20 -31.63 -30.01
N ILE A 10 -44.42 -31.15 -29.75
CA ILE A 10 -44.63 -29.81 -29.20
C ILE A 10 -44.15 -29.68 -27.75
N GLU A 11 -44.31 -30.72 -26.94
CA GLU A 11 -43.82 -30.75 -25.57
C GLU A 11 -42.28 -30.70 -25.54
N SER A 12 -41.60 -31.37 -26.49
CA SER A 12 -40.14 -31.31 -26.64
C SER A 12 -39.65 -29.91 -27.00
N VAL A 13 -40.34 -29.25 -27.94
CA VAL A 13 -39.99 -27.88 -28.36
C VAL A 13 -40.14 -26.91 -27.20
N VAL A 14 -41.25 -26.98 -26.46
CA VAL A 14 -41.48 -26.12 -25.28
C VAL A 14 -40.41 -26.36 -24.21
N ALA A 15 -40.04 -27.62 -23.95
CA ALA A 15 -38.98 -27.94 -23.00
C ALA A 15 -37.63 -27.31 -23.38
N ILE A 16 -37.22 -27.42 -24.65
CA ILE A 16 -35.94 -26.85 -25.13
C ILE A 16 -35.96 -25.31 -25.04
N VAL A 17 -37.09 -24.67 -25.36
CA VAL A 17 -37.23 -23.20 -25.27
C VAL A 17 -37.11 -22.73 -23.81
N ILE A 18 -37.79 -23.41 -22.88
CA ILE A 18 -37.71 -23.08 -21.45
C ILE A 18 -36.29 -23.30 -20.91
N MET A 19 -35.64 -24.40 -21.29
CA MET A 19 -34.28 -24.71 -20.87
C MET A 19 -33.29 -23.68 -21.43
N GLY A 20 -33.48 -23.24 -22.67
CA GLY A 20 -32.70 -22.17 -23.29
C GLY A 20 -32.86 -20.83 -22.56
N PHE A 21 -34.09 -20.45 -22.24
CA PHE A 21 -34.34 -19.23 -21.47
C PHE A 21 -33.75 -19.30 -20.05
N ALA A 22 -33.87 -20.44 -19.38
CA ALA A 22 -33.27 -20.68 -18.07
C ALA A 22 -31.74 -20.59 -18.13
N MET A 23 -31.11 -21.12 -19.18
CA MET A 23 -29.66 -21.05 -19.35
C MET A 23 -29.17 -19.62 -19.61
N VAL A 24 -29.85 -18.85 -20.47
CA VAL A 24 -29.49 -17.44 -20.74
C VAL A 24 -29.59 -16.58 -19.48
N THR A 25 -30.66 -16.76 -18.70
CA THR A 25 -30.84 -16.03 -17.44
C THR A 25 -29.79 -16.41 -16.41
N LEU A 26 -29.50 -17.70 -16.25
CA LEU A 26 -28.43 -18.18 -15.36
C LEU A 26 -27.07 -17.62 -15.75
N THR A 27 -26.69 -17.69 -17.04
CA THR A 27 -25.40 -17.17 -17.49
C THR A 27 -25.31 -15.65 -17.27
N SER A 28 -26.39 -14.91 -17.55
CA SER A 28 -26.41 -13.45 -17.40
C SER A 28 -26.30 -12.98 -15.94
N PHE A 29 -26.78 -13.77 -14.97
CA PHE A 29 -26.69 -13.43 -13.55
C PHE A 29 -25.46 -14.02 -12.84
N LEU A 30 -25.01 -15.21 -13.23
CA LEU A 30 -23.92 -15.91 -12.56
C LEU A 30 -22.54 -15.37 -12.96
N TYR A 31 -22.32 -15.11 -14.24
CA TYR A 31 -21.02 -14.63 -14.74
C TYR A 31 -20.54 -13.32 -14.09
N PRO A 32 -21.36 -12.25 -14.04
CA PRO A 32 -20.93 -11.00 -13.42
C PRO A 32 -20.78 -11.09 -11.89
N GLN A 33 -21.35 -12.10 -11.22
CA GLN A 33 -21.09 -12.33 -9.80
C GLN A 33 -19.74 -12.98 -9.54
N ILE A 34 -19.28 -13.86 -10.43
CA ILE A 34 -17.99 -14.54 -10.30
C ILE A 34 -16.84 -13.52 -10.42
N GLU A 35 -16.93 -12.59 -11.37
CA GLU A 35 -15.91 -11.55 -11.57
C GLU A 35 -15.79 -10.61 -10.35
N ARG A 36 -16.94 -10.16 -9.82
CA ARG A 36 -16.97 -9.28 -8.64
C ARG A 36 -16.44 -9.97 -7.36
N SER A 37 -16.61 -11.29 -7.26
CA SER A 37 -16.06 -12.08 -6.15
C SER A 37 -14.54 -12.07 -6.15
N ALA A 38 -13.90 -12.16 -7.33
CA ALA A 38 -12.45 -12.06 -7.44
C ALA A 38 -11.96 -10.65 -7.09
N ALA A 39 -12.63 -9.61 -7.59
CA ALA A 39 -12.28 -8.22 -7.29
C ALA A 39 -12.22 -7.96 -5.78
N SER A 40 -13.26 -8.35 -5.03
CA SER A 40 -13.35 -8.14 -3.57
C SER A 40 -12.15 -8.72 -2.81
N GLN A 41 -11.63 -9.88 -3.22
CA GLN A 41 -10.44 -10.48 -2.60
C GLN A 41 -9.18 -9.62 -2.80
N TYR A 42 -9.01 -9.03 -3.99
CA TYR A 42 -7.90 -8.11 -4.24
C TYR A 42 -8.02 -6.82 -3.42
N GLN A 43 -9.24 -6.27 -3.28
CA GLN A 43 -9.45 -5.07 -2.47
C GLN A 43 -9.12 -5.32 -1.00
N THR A 44 -9.60 -6.43 -0.43
CA THR A 44 -9.30 -6.79 0.96
C THR A 44 -7.79 -6.93 1.18
N ARG A 45 -7.09 -7.58 0.26
CA ARG A 45 -5.62 -7.73 0.33
C ARG A 45 -4.87 -6.41 0.17
N ALA A 46 -5.35 -5.52 -0.70
CA ALA A 46 -4.79 -4.16 -0.83
C ALA A 46 -4.94 -3.40 0.48
N VAL A 47 -6.12 -3.47 1.13
CA VAL A 47 -6.38 -2.81 2.40
C VAL A 47 -5.53 -3.38 3.53
N THR A 48 -5.39 -4.71 3.62
CA THR A 48 -4.54 -5.32 4.65
C THR A 48 -3.08 -4.94 4.49
N LEU A 49 -2.57 -4.92 3.25
CA LEU A 49 -1.20 -4.49 2.94
C LEU A 49 -0.99 -3.01 3.30
N GLY A 50 -1.94 -2.15 2.93
CA GLY A 50 -1.86 -0.72 3.22
C GLY A 50 -1.86 -0.42 4.70
N GLN A 51 -2.74 -1.09 5.45
CA GLN A 51 -2.81 -0.92 6.90
C GLN A 51 -1.57 -1.47 7.61
N SER A 52 -1.06 -2.64 7.21
CA SER A 52 0.14 -3.21 7.82
C SER A 52 1.36 -2.33 7.56
N MET A 53 1.56 -1.92 6.31
CA MET A 53 2.69 -1.08 5.91
C MET A 53 2.61 0.32 6.51
N LEU A 54 1.43 0.94 6.52
CA LEU A 54 1.25 2.24 7.16
C LEU A 54 1.53 2.16 8.67
N SER A 55 1.05 1.12 9.33
CA SER A 55 1.30 0.91 10.75
C SER A 55 2.78 0.70 11.04
N GLN A 56 3.50 -0.01 10.16
CA GLN A 56 4.93 -0.20 10.25
C GLN A 56 5.69 1.12 10.11
N ILE A 57 5.36 1.92 9.09
CA ILE A 57 5.99 3.24 8.87
C ILE A 57 5.72 4.17 10.06
N LEU A 58 4.47 4.28 10.51
CA LEU A 58 4.10 5.16 11.62
C LEU A 58 4.68 4.73 12.99
N ALA A 59 5.15 3.48 13.10
CA ALA A 59 5.85 2.97 14.27
C ALA A 59 7.33 3.38 14.32
N ARG A 60 7.90 3.86 13.20
CA ARG A 60 9.24 4.45 13.16
C ARG A 60 9.24 5.89 13.64
N GLY A 61 10.42 6.41 13.97
CA GLY A 61 10.54 7.78 14.45
C GLY A 61 10.28 8.81 13.37
N PHE A 62 10.23 10.07 13.79
CA PHE A 62 9.97 11.16 12.85
C PHE A 62 11.16 11.42 11.91
N ASP A 63 12.38 11.28 12.42
CA ASP A 63 13.63 11.63 11.74
C ASP A 63 14.80 10.94 12.47
N HIS A 64 15.82 10.50 11.74
CA HIS A 64 16.98 9.81 12.29
C HIS A 64 17.80 10.62 13.31
N TRP A 65 17.69 11.95 13.30
CA TRP A 65 18.31 12.80 14.32
C TRP A 65 17.50 12.92 15.61
N SER A 66 16.31 12.32 15.68
CA SER A 66 15.49 12.32 16.89
C SER A 66 15.90 11.21 17.86
N ASP A 67 15.70 11.44 19.17
CA ASP A 67 15.95 10.42 20.18
C ASP A 67 14.82 9.37 20.22
N PHE A 68 15.16 8.13 19.84
CA PHE A 68 14.24 7.00 19.81
C PHE A 68 14.02 6.34 21.19
N ASP A 69 14.96 6.49 22.13
CA ASP A 69 15.04 5.70 23.37
C ASP A 69 14.44 6.43 24.60
N GLY A 70 13.91 7.63 24.42
CA GLY A 70 13.33 8.37 25.54
C GLY A 70 12.62 9.68 25.23
N GLY A 71 12.57 10.13 23.97
CA GLY A 71 11.89 11.36 23.56
C GLY A 71 12.46 12.62 24.23
N SER A 72 13.72 12.57 24.70
CA SER A 72 14.32 13.67 25.46
C SER A 72 14.67 14.85 24.55
N VAL A 73 15.01 14.56 23.28
CA VAL A 73 15.40 15.56 22.29
C VAL A 73 14.77 15.22 20.94
N ARG A 74 14.00 16.16 20.41
CA ARG A 74 13.43 16.11 19.06
C ARG A 74 14.38 16.73 18.05
N CYS A 75 14.33 16.29 16.79
CA CYS A 75 15.05 17.02 15.74
C CYS A 75 14.51 18.47 15.68
N GLY A 76 15.40 19.43 15.44
CA GLY A 76 15.13 20.87 15.45
C GLY A 76 15.21 21.53 16.83
N GLU A 77 15.35 20.77 17.91
CA GLU A 77 15.55 21.31 19.26
C GLU A 77 17.03 21.39 19.65
N ALA A 78 17.36 22.30 20.57
CA ALA A 78 18.71 22.42 21.10
C ALA A 78 19.11 21.13 21.84
N ALA A 79 19.94 20.30 21.21
CA ALA A 79 20.40 19.06 21.81
C ALA A 79 21.37 19.32 22.99
N LEU A 80 21.16 18.61 24.10
CA LEU A 80 22.06 18.62 25.26
C LEU A 80 23.41 17.95 24.96
N VAL A 81 23.44 17.06 23.97
CA VAL A 81 24.64 16.35 23.49
C VAL A 81 24.78 16.65 22.00
N THR A 82 25.84 17.35 21.62
CA THR A 82 26.12 17.67 20.22
C THR A 82 26.64 16.44 19.49
N ASN A 83 25.90 15.93 18.51
CA ASN A 83 26.42 14.94 17.58
C ASN A 83 27.42 15.64 16.62
N PRO A 84 28.68 15.17 16.49
CA PRO A 84 29.67 15.80 15.59
C PRO A 84 29.19 15.90 14.13
N SER A 85 28.34 14.96 13.70
CA SER A 85 27.77 14.92 12.35
C SER A 85 26.54 15.80 12.18
N ASN A 86 25.85 16.17 13.27
CA ASN A 86 24.74 17.12 13.27
C ASN A 86 24.80 18.02 14.52
N PRO A 87 25.68 19.04 14.53
CA PRO A 87 25.94 19.84 15.73
C PRO A 87 24.78 20.76 16.10
N THR A 88 23.86 21.01 15.17
CA THR A 88 22.66 21.84 15.39
C THR A 88 21.41 21.02 15.67
N ASN A 89 21.51 19.68 15.60
CA ASN A 89 20.38 18.77 15.71
C ASN A 89 19.23 19.13 14.75
N SER A 90 19.55 19.59 13.53
CA SER A 90 18.53 19.93 12.53
C SER A 90 17.88 18.66 11.97
N CYS A 91 16.56 18.68 11.73
CA CYS A 91 15.89 17.58 11.03
C CYS A 91 16.39 17.46 9.58
N THR A 92 16.19 16.28 8.99
CA THR A 92 16.52 15.99 7.59
C THR A 92 15.71 16.90 6.65
N VAL A 93 16.39 17.52 5.69
CA VAL A 93 15.76 18.35 4.65
C VAL A 93 15.04 17.47 3.62
N THR A 94 13.97 17.98 2.99
CA THR A 94 13.15 17.18 2.06
C THR A 94 13.95 16.58 0.90
N ASP A 95 14.97 17.28 0.41
CA ASP A 95 15.81 16.80 -0.70
C ASP A 95 16.78 15.67 -0.28
N ALA A 96 16.95 15.45 1.01
CA ALA A 96 17.77 14.39 1.59
C ALA A 96 16.93 13.22 2.13
N PHE A 97 15.61 13.25 1.95
CA PHE A 97 14.74 12.13 2.35
C PHE A 97 15.05 10.86 1.57
N GLY A 98 14.91 9.73 2.27
CA GLY A 98 15.24 8.41 1.77
C GLY A 98 16.23 7.74 2.70
N ARG A 99 16.65 6.53 2.32
CA ARG A 99 17.49 5.68 3.17
C ARG A 99 18.87 6.27 3.41
N ASP A 100 19.34 6.13 4.64
CA ASP A 100 20.71 6.44 4.99
C ASP A 100 21.69 5.36 4.50
N ILE A 101 22.98 5.71 4.47
CA ILE A 101 24.06 4.91 3.85
C ILE A 101 24.16 3.47 4.41
N LEU A 102 23.72 3.23 5.65
CA LEU A 102 23.81 1.94 6.33
C LEU A 102 22.49 1.18 6.41
N GLU A 103 21.45 1.71 5.77
CA GLU A 103 20.12 1.13 5.83
C GLU A 103 19.84 0.32 4.57
N THR A 104 19.70 -0.99 4.73
CA THR A 104 19.54 -1.94 3.63
C THR A 104 18.09 -2.40 3.43
N ASP A 105 17.31 -2.42 4.50
CA ASP A 105 16.05 -3.14 4.60
C ASP A 105 15.21 -2.63 5.80
N PRO A 106 13.91 -2.97 5.87
CA PRO A 106 13.02 -2.46 6.92
C PRO A 106 13.42 -2.73 8.37
N GLU A 107 14.31 -3.70 8.63
CA GLU A 107 14.85 -3.95 9.96
C GLU A 107 15.81 -2.83 10.39
N SER A 108 16.59 -2.31 9.43
CA SER A 108 17.54 -1.21 9.64
C SER A 108 16.92 0.19 9.64
N PHE A 109 15.71 0.33 9.10
CA PHE A 109 15.03 1.63 8.98
C PHE A 109 14.65 2.16 10.35
N ASN A 110 15.07 3.38 10.62
CA ASN A 110 14.91 4.02 11.91
C ASN A 110 13.81 5.10 11.88
N ASP A 111 13.52 5.70 10.72
CA ASP A 111 12.52 6.76 10.58
C ASP A 111 11.50 6.51 9.44
N VAL A 112 10.65 7.50 9.18
CA VAL A 112 9.54 7.39 8.21
C VAL A 112 9.97 7.60 6.76
N ASP A 113 11.06 8.33 6.50
CA ASP A 113 11.52 8.63 5.14
C ASP A 113 12.36 7.53 4.52
N ASP A 114 12.90 6.61 5.32
CA ASP A 114 13.58 5.40 4.84
C ASP A 114 12.69 4.50 3.97
N TYR A 115 11.37 4.56 4.16
CA TYR A 115 10.42 3.76 3.39
C TYR A 115 10.09 4.34 2.01
N ILE A 116 10.56 5.55 1.70
CA ILE A 116 10.29 6.21 0.42
C ILE A 116 10.83 5.36 -0.72
N GLY A 117 9.95 5.02 -1.66
CA GLY A 117 10.31 4.19 -2.80
C GLY A 117 9.13 3.41 -3.36
N CYS A 118 9.46 2.58 -4.35
CA CYS A 118 8.53 1.69 -5.03
C CYS A 118 8.70 0.25 -4.51
N TRP A 119 7.70 -0.27 -3.81
CA TRP A 119 7.73 -1.62 -3.24
C TRP A 119 6.89 -2.59 -4.07
N LYS A 120 7.50 -3.63 -4.61
CA LYS A 120 6.87 -4.51 -5.61
C LYS A 120 6.72 -5.95 -5.13
N GLY A 121 5.58 -6.54 -5.43
CA GLY A 121 5.38 -7.98 -5.31
C GLY A 121 5.88 -8.73 -6.55
N THR A 122 5.90 -10.06 -6.47
CA THR A 122 6.34 -10.90 -7.59
C THR A 122 5.48 -10.63 -8.83
N ASN A 123 6.13 -10.48 -10.00
CA ASN A 123 5.50 -10.17 -11.30
C ASN A 123 4.74 -8.83 -11.36
N ALA A 124 4.94 -7.93 -10.40
CA ALA A 124 4.41 -6.58 -10.52
C ALA A 124 5.14 -5.79 -11.62
N SER A 125 4.40 -4.91 -12.31
CA SER A 125 5.00 -3.91 -13.17
C SER A 125 5.76 -2.88 -12.32
N SER A 126 6.74 -2.20 -12.92
CA SER A 126 7.36 -1.01 -12.32
C SER A 126 6.26 0.00 -11.91
N CYS A 127 6.52 0.77 -10.85
CA CYS A 127 5.56 1.77 -10.35
C CYS A 127 5.18 2.74 -11.48
N ALA A 128 3.94 2.64 -11.97
CA ALA A 128 3.43 3.62 -12.92
C ALA A 128 3.04 4.88 -12.14
N GLY A 129 3.80 5.96 -12.31
CA GLY A 129 3.55 7.26 -11.67
C GLY A 129 4.47 7.62 -10.50
N SER A 130 5.51 6.82 -10.22
CA SER A 130 6.61 7.28 -9.37
C SER A 130 7.43 8.36 -10.10
N PRO A 131 7.93 9.40 -9.41
CA PRO A 131 9.09 10.16 -9.85
C PRO A 131 10.18 9.22 -10.38
N GLU A 132 10.82 9.58 -11.50
CA GLU A 132 11.79 8.72 -12.21
C GLU A 132 13.01 8.32 -11.37
N ASP A 133 13.17 8.90 -10.18
CA ASP A 133 14.30 8.67 -9.27
C ASP A 133 13.98 7.78 -8.07
N TYR A 134 12.73 7.31 -7.90
CA TYR A 134 12.44 6.47 -6.73
C TYR A 134 13.07 5.07 -6.83
N PRO A 135 13.78 4.63 -5.78
CA PRO A 135 14.36 3.31 -5.77
C PRO A 135 13.27 2.22 -5.70
N GLU A 136 13.52 1.11 -6.40
CA GLU A 136 12.64 -0.06 -6.38
C GLU A 136 13.12 -1.09 -5.37
N TYR A 137 12.19 -1.62 -4.59
CA TYR A 137 12.39 -2.65 -3.56
C TYR A 137 11.37 -3.76 -3.71
N ASP A 138 11.75 -4.98 -3.36
CA ASP A 138 10.77 -6.06 -3.22
C ASP A 138 9.97 -5.86 -1.93
N LEU A 139 8.70 -6.26 -1.92
CA LEU A 139 7.84 -6.16 -0.75
C LEU A 139 8.40 -7.02 0.39
N MET A 140 8.73 -6.39 1.50
CA MET A 140 9.28 -7.04 2.69
C MET A 140 8.36 -6.85 3.90
N ASP A 141 8.42 -7.79 4.84
CA ASP A 141 7.81 -7.66 6.16
C ASP A 141 8.68 -6.79 7.09
N ILE A 142 8.17 -6.48 8.29
CA ILE A 142 8.84 -5.68 9.32
C ILE A 142 10.19 -6.21 9.78
N LEU A 143 10.44 -7.51 9.59
CA LEU A 143 11.70 -8.17 9.90
C LEU A 143 12.62 -8.31 8.67
N GLY A 144 12.35 -7.58 7.57
CA GLY A 144 13.14 -7.67 6.34
C GLY A 144 12.95 -8.98 5.54
N ASN A 145 12.01 -9.84 5.94
CA ASN A 145 11.71 -11.07 5.20
C ASN A 145 10.93 -10.76 3.92
N ASP A 146 11.26 -11.46 2.84
CA ASP A 146 10.55 -11.33 1.56
C ASP A 146 9.07 -11.76 1.67
N SER A 147 8.18 -10.88 1.25
CA SER A 147 6.73 -11.08 1.19
C SER A 147 6.16 -10.88 -0.22
N SER A 148 7.02 -10.70 -1.22
CA SER A 148 6.67 -10.41 -2.62
C SER A 148 5.72 -11.45 -3.22
N ASP A 149 5.92 -12.72 -2.89
CA ASP A 149 5.08 -13.83 -3.34
C ASP A 149 3.68 -13.84 -2.72
N GLN A 150 3.52 -13.23 -1.54
CA GLN A 150 2.24 -13.07 -0.89
C GLN A 150 1.43 -11.93 -1.50
N TYR A 151 2.02 -11.07 -2.32
CA TYR A 151 1.35 -9.91 -2.93
C TYR A 151 1.68 -9.79 -4.43
N LYS A 152 1.49 -10.89 -5.17
CA LYS A 152 1.75 -10.93 -6.62
C LYS A 152 0.97 -9.87 -7.39
N ASN A 153 1.66 -9.15 -8.26
CA ASN A 153 1.13 -8.04 -9.05
C ASN A 153 0.64 -6.83 -8.24
N PHE A 154 1.03 -6.72 -6.97
CA PHE A 154 0.82 -5.49 -6.19
C PHE A 154 2.06 -4.63 -6.24
N THR A 155 1.84 -3.34 -6.29
CA THR A 155 2.89 -2.33 -6.15
C THR A 155 2.45 -1.32 -5.11
N VAL A 156 3.36 -0.88 -4.26
CA VAL A 156 3.13 0.16 -3.25
C VAL A 156 4.13 1.28 -3.44
N LEU A 157 3.64 2.47 -3.76
CA LEU A 157 4.45 3.67 -3.81
C LEU A 157 4.33 4.42 -2.48
N VAL A 158 5.46 4.61 -1.81
CA VAL A 158 5.56 5.34 -0.55
C VAL A 158 6.13 6.72 -0.84
N THR A 159 5.43 7.76 -0.39
CA THR A 159 5.92 9.13 -0.45
C THR A 159 5.75 9.82 0.89
N THR A 160 6.79 10.54 1.32
CA THR A 160 6.77 11.33 2.55
C THR A 160 7.08 12.78 2.22
N ARG A 161 6.30 13.72 2.78
CA ARG A 161 6.50 15.17 2.62
C ARG A 161 6.25 15.87 3.95
N TYR A 162 6.95 16.98 4.20
CA TYR A 162 6.56 17.86 5.30
C TYR A 162 5.20 18.49 5.00
N VAL A 163 4.44 18.75 6.06
CA VAL A 163 3.17 19.44 5.97
C VAL A 163 3.12 20.57 6.99
N ASP A 164 2.47 21.67 6.62
CA ASP A 164 2.18 22.72 7.58
C ASP A 164 1.21 22.21 8.65
N SER A 165 1.52 22.44 9.92
CA SER A 165 0.75 21.87 11.05
C SER A 165 -0.63 22.50 11.22
N SER A 166 -0.91 23.64 10.57
CA SER A 166 -2.19 24.34 10.66
C SER A 166 -3.10 24.09 9.46
N SER A 167 -2.54 24.03 8.27
CA SER A 167 -3.27 23.88 7.00
C SER A 167 -3.21 22.47 6.43
N PHE A 168 -2.30 21.61 6.90
CA PHE A 168 -2.05 20.25 6.39
C PHE A 168 -1.63 20.20 4.91
N GLU A 169 -1.25 21.35 4.35
CA GLU A 169 -0.73 21.46 3.00
C GLU A 169 0.74 21.04 2.93
N GLU A 170 1.14 20.41 1.83
CA GLU A 170 2.51 19.96 1.62
C GLU A 170 3.47 21.14 1.43
N VAL A 171 4.59 21.09 2.14
CA VAL A 171 5.62 22.13 2.13
C VAL A 171 7.01 21.50 2.03
N SER A 172 7.96 22.23 1.44
CA SER A 172 9.38 21.81 1.38
C SER A 172 10.19 22.28 2.59
N ALA A 173 9.63 23.18 3.41
CA ALA A 173 10.26 23.63 4.64
C ALA A 173 10.10 22.57 5.74
N ILE A 174 11.10 22.47 6.62
CA ILE A 174 11.03 21.60 7.79
C ILE A 174 9.91 22.10 8.70
N THR A 175 8.96 21.21 9.01
CA THR A 175 7.88 21.44 9.97
C THR A 175 7.85 20.34 11.02
N THR A 176 6.97 20.46 12.01
CA THR A 176 6.81 19.46 13.07
C THR A 176 5.95 18.26 12.64
N MET A 177 5.61 18.13 11.35
CA MET A 177 4.71 17.07 10.88
C MET A 177 5.07 16.63 9.46
N LYS A 178 5.13 15.32 9.26
CA LYS A 178 5.33 14.64 7.99
C LYS A 178 4.03 13.92 7.60
N LYS A 179 3.65 14.01 6.33
CA LYS A 179 2.55 13.25 5.72
C LYS A 179 3.15 12.10 4.93
N ILE A 180 2.69 10.89 5.23
CA ILE A 180 3.04 9.66 4.55
C ILE A 180 1.86 9.28 3.66
N THR A 181 2.09 9.14 2.36
CA THR A 181 1.09 8.71 1.39
C THR A 181 1.53 7.38 0.78
N LEU A 182 0.69 6.37 0.93
CA LEU A 182 0.83 5.06 0.31
C LEU A 182 -0.15 4.93 -0.84
N LEU A 183 0.34 4.68 -2.04
CA LEU A 183 -0.47 4.34 -3.21
C LEU A 183 -0.27 2.87 -3.55
N ILE A 184 -1.31 2.07 -3.33
CA ILE A 184 -1.31 0.63 -3.60
C ILE A 184 -2.00 0.38 -4.93
N GLN A 185 -1.25 -0.11 -5.90
CA GLN A 185 -1.75 -0.46 -7.22
C GLN A 185 -1.99 -1.98 -7.25
N ALA A 186 -3.26 -2.41 -7.24
CA ALA A 186 -3.64 -3.81 -7.30
C ALA A 186 -3.78 -4.30 -8.77
N GLY A 187 -2.84 -3.89 -9.62
CA GLY A 187 -2.89 -4.12 -11.07
C GLY A 187 -4.19 -3.60 -11.70
N LYS A 188 -4.94 -4.49 -12.36
CA LYS A 188 -6.21 -4.13 -13.02
C LYS A 188 -7.40 -3.89 -12.07
N TRP A 189 -7.25 -4.17 -10.78
CA TRP A 189 -8.35 -4.14 -9.81
C TRP A 189 -8.53 -2.80 -9.11
N GLY A 190 -7.65 -1.84 -9.41
CA GLY A 190 -7.75 -0.45 -8.97
C GLY A 190 -6.59 -0.03 -8.07
N ASP A 191 -6.59 1.28 -7.79
CA ASP A 191 -5.59 1.94 -6.97
C ASP A 191 -6.22 2.38 -5.65
N TYR A 192 -5.49 2.18 -4.55
CA TYR A 192 -5.94 2.47 -3.20
C TYR A 192 -4.93 3.38 -2.50
N THR A 193 -5.40 4.53 -2.02
CA THR A 193 -4.55 5.50 -1.32
C THR A 193 -4.78 5.47 0.17
N PHE A 194 -3.70 5.41 0.95
CA PHE A 194 -3.70 5.53 2.40
C PHE A 194 -2.83 6.72 2.79
N ILE A 195 -3.28 7.49 3.77
CA ILE A 195 -2.55 8.67 4.26
C ILE A 195 -2.41 8.52 5.77
N GLY A 196 -1.19 8.72 6.26
CA GLY A 196 -0.87 8.85 7.68
C GLY A 196 -0.08 10.12 7.95
N TYR A 197 -0.13 10.58 9.20
CA TYR A 197 0.65 11.73 9.64
C TYR A 197 1.53 11.30 10.81
N ARG A 198 2.80 11.68 10.75
CA ARG A 198 3.77 11.49 11.82
C ARG A 198 4.19 12.87 12.32
N GLY A 199 3.97 13.13 13.61
CA GLY A 199 4.42 14.35 14.25
C GLY A 199 5.80 14.20 14.87
N ASN A 200 6.47 15.32 15.03
CA ASN A 200 7.71 15.45 15.80
C ASN A 200 7.37 15.76 17.26
N TYR A 201 7.02 14.72 18.03
CA TYR A 201 6.62 14.81 19.44
C TYR A 201 7.20 13.66 20.27
#